data_AF-A0A2J7Q2Q9-F1
#
_entry.id   AF-A0A2J7Q2Q9-F1
#
_cell.length_a   1.000
_cell.length_b   1.000
_cell.length_c   1.000
_cell.angle_alpha   90.00
_cell.angle_beta   90.00
_cell.angle_gamma   90.00
#
_symmetry.space_group_name_H-M   'P 1'
#
loop_
_entity.id
_entity.type
_entity.pdbx_description
1 polymer ?
#
loop_
_entity_poly.entity_id
_entity_poly.type
_entity_poly.pdbx_seq_one_letter_code
_entity_poly.pdbx_strand_id
1 'polypeptide(L)'
;MATDEDEDRKVFYSLHAARSPASLSIFKIDSVTGGVFLNEKLDRETIEEHILTVMVKDQGTPSKRNYARVVVTVHDHNDHPPEFTSPIVQGKVFETSPIGTAVVQVYAIDRDRGQNAKISYSITSGNVGNVFSIDPEMGTVNVARELDYSIMSEYTLMVKAMDSGSPALFSTIHVHIMVTMADNAPPRFNKQEHAAEIYENQPIGTYVKHLEARSTSSLFFEIIDGNKDDMFFINPSTGVIITKRQLDYELNKFYNLSVEATNMAGAKARCGVIVHVLDRNDNAPHFTQAVYSGSVSEAAAIGSLVLTNTSAPLVITARDLDSELNALLSYDIMEALPRKFFHIDSSTGAIRTVMTLDHEQISEFHFHVKVSDLGKPRLSSETVAKVEISVTDVNDCAPRFVHSVYNTTLLLP
;
A
#
# COMPACT_ATOMS: atom_id res chain seq x y z
N MET A 1 -0.05 -33.27 -64.24
CA MET A 1 0.64 -32.78 -65.46
C MET A 1 1.27 -33.97 -66.17
N ALA A 2 1.22 -33.98 -67.49
CA ALA A 2 1.83 -34.97 -68.37
C ALA A 2 2.68 -34.25 -69.41
N THR A 3 3.78 -34.87 -69.85
CA THR A 3 4.72 -34.33 -70.82
C THR A 3 4.83 -35.27 -72.00
N ASP A 4 4.87 -34.72 -73.20
CA ASP A 4 5.11 -35.44 -74.45
C ASP A 4 6.47 -35.02 -75.02
N GLU A 5 7.26 -35.99 -75.49
CA GLU A 5 8.60 -35.77 -76.04
C GLU A 5 8.59 -35.45 -77.54
N ASP A 6 7.43 -35.59 -78.21
CA ASP A 6 7.26 -35.32 -79.65
C ASP A 6 7.19 -33.80 -79.96
N GLU A 7 7.48 -33.40 -81.22
CA GLU A 7 7.49 -31.98 -81.65
C GLU A 7 6.12 -31.28 -81.44
N ASP A 8 5.02 -32.04 -81.53
CA ASP A 8 3.66 -31.58 -81.23
C ASP A 8 3.29 -31.81 -79.75
N ARG A 9 3.86 -30.97 -78.87
CA ARG A 9 3.75 -31.08 -77.39
C ARG A 9 2.35 -30.84 -76.79
N LYS A 10 1.27 -30.87 -77.58
CA LYS A 10 -0.08 -30.56 -77.11
C LYS A 10 -0.82 -31.82 -76.69
N VAL A 11 -0.89 -32.05 -75.38
CA VAL A 11 -1.69 -33.12 -74.78
C VAL A 11 -3.04 -32.61 -74.30
N PHE A 12 -4.07 -33.45 -74.39
CA PHE A 12 -5.40 -33.17 -73.87
C PHE A 12 -5.78 -34.09 -72.72
N TYR A 13 -6.37 -33.51 -71.68
CA TYR A 13 -6.86 -34.25 -70.52
C TYR A 13 -8.37 -34.47 -70.62
N SER A 14 -8.81 -35.64 -70.16
CA SER A 14 -10.24 -35.95 -70.05
C SER A 14 -10.49 -36.88 -68.86
N LEU A 15 -11.67 -36.77 -68.24
CA LEU A 15 -12.07 -37.67 -67.18
C LEU A 15 -12.59 -38.95 -67.82
N HIS A 16 -11.89 -40.07 -67.64
CA HIS A 16 -12.21 -41.32 -68.33
C HIS A 16 -13.19 -42.19 -67.55
N ALA A 17 -12.98 -42.31 -66.24
CA ALA A 17 -13.83 -43.11 -65.36
C ALA A 17 -13.68 -42.64 -63.91
N ALA A 18 -14.63 -43.01 -63.06
CA ALA A 18 -14.52 -42.86 -61.61
C ALA A 18 -15.01 -44.13 -60.93
N ARG A 19 -14.50 -44.43 -59.72
CA ARG A 19 -14.94 -45.59 -58.93
C ARG A 19 -16.44 -45.53 -58.62
N SER A 20 -16.95 -44.33 -58.33
CA SER A 20 -18.38 -44.07 -58.18
C SER A 20 -18.88 -43.27 -59.39
N PRO A 21 -19.92 -43.73 -60.11
CA PRO A 21 -20.49 -42.99 -61.25
C PRO A 21 -20.92 -41.56 -60.91
N ALA A 22 -21.39 -41.32 -59.69
CA ALA A 22 -21.77 -39.97 -59.21
C ALA A 22 -20.57 -38.99 -59.19
N SER A 23 -19.34 -39.49 -59.08
CA SER A 23 -18.14 -38.63 -59.11
C SER A 23 -17.88 -38.05 -60.50
N LEU A 24 -18.45 -38.63 -61.57
CA LEU A 24 -18.32 -38.10 -62.94
C LEU A 24 -19.15 -36.84 -63.18
N SER A 25 -20.23 -36.62 -62.42
CA SER A 25 -21.02 -35.38 -62.49
C SER A 25 -20.49 -34.30 -61.54
N ILE A 26 -19.86 -34.70 -60.44
CA ILE A 26 -19.30 -33.81 -59.41
C ILE A 26 -17.99 -33.14 -59.88
N PHE A 27 -17.13 -33.87 -60.60
CA PHE A 27 -15.81 -33.36 -61.02
C PHE A 27 -15.73 -33.15 -62.53
N LYS A 28 -15.11 -32.03 -62.93
CA LYS A 28 -14.79 -31.71 -64.32
C LYS A 28 -13.28 -31.48 -64.46
N ILE A 29 -12.70 -31.91 -65.57
CA ILE A 29 -11.29 -31.60 -65.89
C ILE A 29 -11.21 -30.63 -67.06
N ASP A 30 -10.33 -29.65 -66.96
CA ASP A 30 -9.96 -28.79 -68.07
C ASP A 30 -9.07 -29.56 -69.04
N SER A 31 -9.47 -29.60 -70.31
CA SER A 31 -8.81 -30.37 -71.34
C SER A 31 -7.42 -29.86 -71.72
N VAL A 32 -7.10 -28.59 -71.45
CA VAL A 32 -5.82 -27.98 -71.83
C VAL A 32 -4.86 -27.92 -70.63
N THR A 33 -5.35 -27.50 -69.47
CA THR A 33 -4.50 -27.33 -68.27
C THR A 33 -4.39 -28.61 -67.44
N GLY A 34 -5.35 -29.52 -67.55
CA GLY A 34 -5.47 -30.70 -66.68
C GLY A 34 -5.93 -30.38 -65.26
N GLY A 35 -6.38 -29.14 -64.99
CA GLY A 35 -6.95 -28.74 -63.70
C GLY A 35 -8.27 -29.46 -63.43
N VAL A 36 -8.44 -29.99 -62.22
CA VAL A 36 -9.68 -30.64 -61.76
C VAL A 36 -10.51 -29.64 -60.98
N PHE A 37 -11.74 -29.43 -61.40
CA PHE A 37 -12.69 -28.47 -60.84
C PHE A 37 -13.95 -29.16 -60.34
N LEU A 38 -14.59 -28.56 -59.36
CA LEU A 38 -15.89 -28.99 -58.86
C LEU A 38 -17.01 -28.39 -59.71
N ASN A 39 -17.94 -29.23 -60.11
CA ASN A 39 -19.18 -28.86 -60.78
C ASN A 39 -20.35 -28.83 -59.79
N GLU A 40 -20.28 -29.64 -58.74
CA GLU A 40 -21.28 -29.72 -57.67
C GLU A 40 -20.59 -29.65 -56.29
N LYS A 41 -21.37 -29.37 -55.24
CA LYS A 41 -20.87 -29.37 -53.85
C LYS A 41 -20.51 -30.79 -53.41
N LEU A 42 -19.39 -30.93 -52.71
CA LEU A 42 -19.01 -32.19 -52.07
C LEU A 42 -19.82 -32.38 -50.78
N ASP A 43 -20.20 -33.63 -50.53
CA ASP A 43 -20.89 -34.06 -49.32
C ASP A 43 -20.20 -35.32 -48.81
N ARG A 44 -19.51 -35.22 -47.67
CA ARG A 44 -18.68 -36.32 -47.15
C ARG A 44 -19.54 -37.53 -46.78
N GLU A 45 -20.71 -37.27 -46.22
CA GLU A 45 -21.67 -38.27 -45.74
C GLU A 45 -22.20 -39.15 -46.89
N THR A 46 -22.12 -38.64 -48.12
CA THR A 46 -22.44 -39.40 -49.33
C THR A 46 -21.22 -40.20 -49.85
N ILE A 47 -20.05 -39.56 -50.03
CA ILE A 47 -18.81 -40.24 -50.46
C ILE A 47 -17.59 -39.57 -49.79
N GLU A 48 -16.88 -40.30 -48.93
CA GLU A 48 -15.67 -39.81 -48.24
C GLU A 48 -14.41 -39.75 -49.13
N GLU A 49 -14.35 -40.58 -50.17
CA GLU A 49 -13.19 -40.69 -51.06
C GLU A 49 -13.62 -40.90 -52.51
N HIS A 50 -13.27 -39.95 -53.37
CA HIS A 50 -13.46 -40.03 -54.82
C HIS A 50 -12.18 -40.48 -55.51
N ILE A 51 -12.24 -41.61 -56.22
CA ILE A 51 -11.14 -42.11 -57.04
C ILE A 51 -11.48 -41.87 -58.52
N LEU A 52 -10.78 -40.93 -59.15
CA LEU A 52 -10.94 -40.53 -60.53
C LEU A 52 -9.82 -41.14 -61.39
N THR A 53 -10.15 -41.58 -62.60
CA THR A 53 -9.19 -42.00 -63.62
C THR A 53 -9.18 -40.97 -64.72
N VAL A 54 -8.09 -40.24 -64.82
CA VAL A 54 -7.87 -39.19 -65.83
C VAL A 54 -7.09 -39.80 -66.99
N MET A 55 -7.57 -39.58 -68.21
CA MET A 55 -6.88 -39.96 -69.44
C MET A 55 -6.21 -38.73 -70.04
N VAL A 56 -4.96 -38.89 -70.46
CA VAL A 56 -4.25 -37.94 -71.29
C VAL A 56 -4.05 -38.53 -72.68
N LYS A 57 -4.20 -37.72 -73.71
CA LYS A 57 -4.10 -38.12 -75.11
C LYS A 57 -3.27 -37.09 -75.91
N ASP A 58 -2.41 -37.57 -76.79
CA ASP A 58 -1.68 -36.74 -77.75
C ASP A 58 -2.54 -36.39 -78.98
N GLN A 59 -1.98 -35.55 -79.88
CA GLN A 59 -2.61 -35.22 -81.17
C GLN A 59 -2.08 -36.07 -82.34
N GLY A 60 -1.25 -37.07 -82.07
CA GLY A 60 -0.64 -37.89 -83.11
C GLY A 60 -1.64 -38.76 -83.88
N THR A 61 -1.26 -39.20 -85.08
CA THR A 61 -1.99 -40.20 -85.88
C THR A 61 -1.09 -41.42 -86.13
N PRO A 62 -1.30 -42.55 -85.43
CA PRO A 62 -2.36 -42.85 -84.47
C PRO A 62 -2.09 -42.26 -83.07
N SER A 63 -3.14 -41.78 -82.41
CA SER A 63 -3.01 -41.11 -81.12
C SER A 63 -2.75 -42.08 -79.98
N LYS A 64 -1.75 -41.80 -79.13
CA LYS A 64 -1.51 -42.57 -77.91
C LYS A 64 -2.22 -41.94 -76.73
N ARG A 65 -2.51 -42.78 -75.74
CA ARG A 65 -3.22 -42.39 -74.51
C ARG A 65 -2.59 -43.05 -73.30
N ASN A 66 -2.60 -42.34 -72.18
CA ASN A 66 -2.18 -42.84 -70.88
C ASN A 66 -3.22 -42.48 -69.81
N TYR A 67 -3.20 -43.17 -68.68
CA TYR A 67 -4.17 -43.03 -67.59
C TYR A 67 -3.46 -42.78 -66.27
N ALA A 68 -4.00 -41.87 -65.46
CA ALA A 68 -3.54 -41.59 -64.11
C ALA A 68 -4.71 -41.66 -63.13
N ARG A 69 -4.42 -42.16 -61.92
CA ARG A 69 -5.42 -42.23 -60.84
C ARG A 69 -5.25 -41.04 -59.91
N VAL A 70 -6.33 -40.27 -59.73
CA VAL A 70 -6.41 -39.13 -58.83
C VAL A 70 -7.33 -39.51 -57.68
N VAL A 71 -6.82 -39.43 -56.45
CA VAL A 71 -7.59 -39.70 -55.22
C VAL A 71 -7.92 -38.37 -54.57
N VAL A 72 -9.21 -38.09 -54.39
CA VAL A 72 -9.72 -36.89 -53.72
C VAL A 72 -10.41 -37.32 -52.44
N THR A 73 -9.83 -36.95 -51.30
CA THR A 73 -10.38 -37.25 -49.97
C THR A 73 -11.21 -36.06 -49.48
N VAL A 74 -12.48 -36.29 -49.15
CA VAL A 74 -13.39 -35.26 -48.64
C VAL A 74 -13.23 -35.21 -47.12
N HIS A 75 -12.86 -34.04 -46.60
CA HIS A 75 -12.71 -33.84 -45.16
C HIS A 75 -14.06 -33.44 -44.54
N ASP A 76 -14.27 -33.85 -43.29
CA ASP A 76 -15.45 -33.48 -42.51
C ASP A 76 -15.55 -31.97 -42.33
N HIS A 77 -16.76 -31.43 -42.28
CA HIS A 77 -16.96 -30.02 -41.94
C HIS A 77 -17.60 -29.94 -40.55
N ASN A 78 -16.98 -29.16 -39.67
CA ASN A 78 -17.54 -28.86 -38.35
C ASN A 78 -18.64 -27.81 -38.53
N ASP A 79 -19.90 -28.22 -38.50
CA ASP A 79 -21.04 -27.38 -38.84
C ASP A 79 -21.99 -27.10 -37.66
N HIS A 80 -21.81 -27.78 -36.53
CA HIS A 80 -22.55 -27.50 -35.31
C HIS A 80 -21.65 -26.91 -34.22
N PRO A 81 -21.95 -25.71 -33.69
CA PRO A 81 -21.26 -25.20 -32.52
C PRO A 81 -21.73 -25.92 -31.24
N PRO A 82 -20.88 -26.01 -30.20
CA PRO A 82 -21.32 -26.47 -28.89
C PRO A 82 -22.47 -25.62 -28.33
N GLU A 83 -23.49 -26.23 -27.74
CA GLU A 83 -24.65 -25.56 -27.15
C GLU A 83 -24.72 -25.84 -25.63
N PHE A 84 -24.77 -24.80 -24.80
CA PHE A 84 -24.98 -24.96 -23.36
C PHE A 84 -26.41 -25.46 -23.06
N THR A 85 -26.54 -26.44 -22.16
CA THR A 85 -27.85 -27.04 -21.85
C THR A 85 -28.72 -26.19 -20.94
N SER A 86 -28.14 -25.26 -20.21
CA SER A 86 -28.83 -24.39 -19.26
C SER A 86 -28.58 -22.93 -19.62
N PRO A 87 -29.63 -22.11 -19.79
CA PRO A 87 -29.47 -20.70 -20.20
C PRO A 87 -28.97 -19.80 -19.07
N ILE A 88 -29.12 -20.24 -17.82
CA ILE A 88 -28.73 -19.50 -16.62
C ILE A 88 -27.98 -20.47 -15.71
N VAL A 89 -26.77 -20.09 -15.31
CA VAL A 89 -25.95 -20.87 -14.36
C VAL A 89 -25.59 -19.96 -13.21
N GLN A 90 -25.98 -20.37 -11.99
CA GLN A 90 -25.71 -19.63 -10.76
C GLN A 90 -25.00 -20.52 -9.75
N GLY A 91 -23.97 -19.96 -9.10
CA GLY A 91 -23.21 -20.61 -8.03
C GLY A 91 -23.20 -19.77 -6.76
N LYS A 92 -23.06 -20.43 -5.62
CA LYS A 92 -22.79 -19.78 -4.33
C LYS A 92 -21.56 -20.41 -3.70
N VAL A 93 -20.68 -19.57 -3.16
CA VAL A 93 -19.45 -20.02 -2.50
C VAL A 93 -19.20 -19.18 -1.25
N PHE A 94 -18.65 -19.78 -0.21
CA PHE A 94 -18.26 -19.04 0.98
C PHE A 94 -16.90 -18.37 0.78
N GLU A 95 -16.70 -17.16 1.31
CA GLU A 95 -15.39 -16.49 1.24
C GLU A 95 -14.25 -17.31 1.89
N THR A 96 -14.58 -18.13 2.89
CA THR A 96 -13.65 -19.01 3.60
C THR A 96 -13.46 -20.37 2.92
N SER A 97 -14.02 -20.58 1.72
CA SER A 97 -13.90 -21.85 1.02
C SER A 97 -12.45 -22.10 0.62
N PRO A 98 -11.90 -23.30 0.86
CA PRO A 98 -10.52 -23.59 0.49
C PRO A 98 -10.32 -23.58 -1.03
N ILE A 99 -9.10 -23.28 -1.46
CA ILE A 99 -8.70 -23.38 -2.86
C ILE A 99 -8.96 -24.81 -3.36
N GLY A 100 -9.55 -24.92 -4.54
CA GLY A 100 -9.97 -26.17 -5.15
C GLY A 100 -11.44 -26.53 -4.90
N THR A 101 -12.17 -25.77 -4.07
CA THR A 101 -13.60 -26.00 -3.86
C THR A 101 -14.39 -25.83 -5.17
N ALA A 102 -15.19 -26.84 -5.53
CA ALA A 102 -16.09 -26.78 -6.66
C ALA A 102 -17.29 -25.87 -6.36
N VAL A 103 -17.54 -24.91 -7.24
CA VAL A 103 -18.59 -23.88 -7.07
C VAL A 103 -19.83 -24.22 -7.88
N VAL A 104 -19.64 -24.43 -9.19
CA VAL A 104 -20.71 -24.74 -10.13
C VAL A 104 -20.14 -25.45 -11.34
N GLN A 105 -20.94 -26.29 -11.98
CA GLN A 105 -20.57 -27.00 -13.20
C GLN A 105 -21.38 -26.48 -14.38
N VAL A 106 -20.72 -26.16 -15.49
CA VAL A 106 -21.37 -25.87 -16.77
C VAL A 106 -21.33 -27.10 -17.66
N TYR A 107 -22.34 -27.23 -18.52
CA TYR A 107 -22.43 -28.34 -19.45
C TYR A 107 -22.88 -27.84 -20.83
N ALA A 108 -22.10 -28.21 -21.85
CA ALA A 108 -22.39 -27.97 -23.25
C ALA A 108 -22.38 -29.30 -24.03
N ILE A 109 -23.19 -29.36 -25.08
CA ILE A 109 -23.35 -30.51 -25.97
C ILE A 109 -23.06 -30.06 -27.39
N ASP A 110 -22.29 -30.86 -28.12
CA ASP A 110 -22.08 -30.69 -29.55
C ASP A 110 -22.79 -31.82 -30.32
N ARG A 111 -23.38 -31.50 -31.48
CA ARG A 111 -24.14 -32.46 -32.29
C ARG A 111 -23.27 -33.18 -33.32
N ASP A 112 -22.01 -32.77 -33.48
CA ASP A 112 -21.05 -33.42 -34.36
C ASP A 112 -20.55 -34.76 -33.78
N ARG A 113 -19.56 -35.39 -34.43
CA ARG A 113 -19.03 -36.70 -34.01
C ARG A 113 -17.51 -36.68 -33.91
N GLY A 114 -16.97 -37.55 -33.05
CA GLY A 114 -15.53 -37.73 -32.92
C GLY A 114 -14.84 -36.49 -32.36
N GLN A 115 -13.75 -36.05 -32.99
CA GLN A 115 -12.98 -34.87 -32.53
C GLN A 115 -13.78 -33.57 -32.66
N ASN A 116 -14.66 -33.47 -33.65
CA ASN A 116 -15.52 -32.30 -33.86
C ASN A 116 -16.51 -32.11 -32.70
N ALA A 117 -16.86 -33.17 -31.95
CA ALA A 117 -17.70 -33.05 -30.75
C ALA A 117 -16.92 -32.94 -29.43
N LYS A 118 -15.58 -32.92 -29.47
CA LYS A 118 -14.78 -32.82 -28.25
C LYS A 118 -14.72 -31.36 -27.78
N ILE A 119 -15.49 -31.08 -26.74
CA ILE A 119 -15.60 -29.75 -26.14
C ILE A 119 -14.48 -29.50 -25.12
N SER A 120 -13.95 -28.29 -25.14
CA SER A 120 -13.08 -27.73 -24.10
C SER A 120 -13.69 -26.46 -23.51
N TYR A 121 -13.58 -26.31 -22.19
CA TYR A 121 -14.12 -25.16 -21.46
C TYR A 121 -13.02 -24.17 -21.06
N SER A 122 -13.33 -22.88 -21.11
CA SER A 122 -12.42 -21.81 -20.68
C SER A 122 -13.17 -20.60 -20.14
N ILE A 123 -12.57 -19.86 -19.20
CA ILE A 123 -13.09 -18.56 -18.76
C ILE A 123 -12.43 -17.48 -19.62
N THR A 124 -13.24 -16.65 -20.28
CA THR A 124 -12.76 -15.63 -21.22
C THR A 124 -12.76 -14.22 -20.63
N SER A 125 -13.69 -13.92 -19.71
CA SER A 125 -13.76 -12.63 -19.01
C SER A 125 -14.53 -12.72 -17.70
N GLY A 126 -14.56 -11.63 -16.93
CA GLY A 126 -15.32 -11.53 -15.68
C GLY A 126 -14.63 -12.08 -14.43
N ASN A 127 -13.48 -12.75 -14.60
CA ASN A 127 -12.70 -13.34 -13.50
C ASN A 127 -11.70 -12.36 -12.89
N VAL A 128 -12.19 -11.33 -12.21
CA VAL A 128 -11.34 -10.31 -11.58
C VAL A 128 -10.40 -10.97 -10.56
N GLY A 129 -9.10 -10.72 -10.69
CA GLY A 129 -8.07 -11.29 -9.81
C GLY A 129 -7.72 -12.76 -10.06
N ASN A 130 -8.30 -13.39 -11.10
CA ASN A 130 -8.15 -14.81 -11.42
C ASN A 130 -8.48 -15.72 -10.21
N VAL A 131 -9.56 -15.39 -9.51
CA VAL A 131 -9.98 -16.09 -8.28
C VAL A 131 -10.71 -17.39 -8.55
N PHE A 132 -11.23 -17.59 -9.77
CA PHE A 132 -11.82 -18.85 -10.23
C PHE A 132 -10.97 -19.51 -11.32
N SER A 133 -11.03 -20.84 -11.42
CA SER A 133 -10.53 -21.63 -12.54
C SER A 133 -11.65 -22.52 -13.06
N ILE A 134 -11.54 -23.00 -14.30
CA ILE A 134 -12.48 -23.97 -14.86
C ILE A 134 -11.70 -25.21 -15.32
N ASP A 135 -12.24 -26.38 -15.01
CA ASP A 135 -11.76 -27.63 -15.56
C ASP A 135 -12.07 -27.69 -17.08
N PRO A 136 -11.07 -27.80 -17.96
CA PRO A 136 -11.27 -27.74 -19.40
C PRO A 136 -12.02 -28.95 -19.96
N GLU A 137 -12.07 -30.08 -19.26
CA GLU A 137 -12.78 -31.29 -19.71
C GLU A 137 -14.14 -31.43 -19.02
N MET A 138 -14.22 -31.17 -17.72
CA MET A 138 -15.44 -31.37 -16.92
C MET A 138 -16.34 -30.13 -16.85
N GLY A 139 -15.86 -28.95 -17.22
CA GLY A 139 -16.62 -27.70 -17.12
C GLY A 139 -16.92 -27.27 -15.67
N THR A 140 -16.19 -27.80 -14.68
CA THR A 140 -16.39 -27.45 -13.27
C THR A 140 -15.60 -26.19 -12.92
N VAL A 141 -16.28 -25.16 -12.43
CA VAL A 141 -15.67 -23.93 -11.94
C VAL A 141 -15.25 -24.12 -10.49
N ASN A 142 -13.96 -23.96 -10.21
CA ASN A 142 -13.35 -24.14 -8.91
C ASN A 142 -12.78 -22.82 -8.38
N VAL A 143 -12.66 -22.71 -7.05
CA VAL A 143 -11.93 -21.62 -6.39
C VAL A 143 -10.42 -21.80 -6.66
N ALA A 144 -9.79 -20.82 -7.30
CA ALA A 144 -8.36 -20.84 -7.62
C ALA A 144 -7.51 -20.04 -6.62
N ARG A 145 -8.11 -19.06 -5.94
CA ARG A 145 -7.45 -18.20 -4.93
C ARG A 145 -8.42 -17.85 -3.82
N GLU A 146 -7.89 -17.30 -2.73
CA GLU A 146 -8.70 -16.80 -1.62
C GLU A 146 -9.72 -15.77 -2.11
N LEU A 147 -10.97 -15.95 -1.68
CA LEU A 147 -12.07 -15.07 -2.01
C LEU A 147 -12.18 -13.99 -0.93
N ASP A 148 -12.33 -12.73 -1.34
CA ASP A 148 -12.57 -11.64 -0.41
C ASP A 148 -13.90 -10.95 -0.74
N TYR A 149 -14.91 -11.28 0.05
CA TYR A 149 -16.25 -10.68 -0.05
C TYR A 149 -16.21 -9.14 0.03
N SER A 150 -15.20 -8.61 0.73
CA SER A 150 -14.91 -7.18 0.89
C SER A 150 -14.65 -6.45 -0.42
N ILE A 151 -14.02 -7.15 -1.36
CA ILE A 151 -13.56 -6.59 -2.62
C ILE A 151 -14.66 -6.78 -3.67
N MET A 152 -15.24 -7.98 -3.71
CA MET A 152 -16.26 -8.34 -4.70
C MET A 152 -17.15 -9.47 -4.16
N SER A 153 -18.44 -9.18 -4.02
CA SER A 153 -19.46 -10.12 -3.53
C SER A 153 -20.13 -10.92 -4.64
N GLU A 154 -20.03 -10.47 -5.89
CA GLU A 154 -20.63 -11.14 -7.04
C GLU A 154 -19.69 -11.11 -8.25
N TYR A 155 -19.58 -12.24 -8.92
CA TYR A 155 -18.80 -12.41 -10.14
C TYR A 155 -19.71 -12.85 -11.26
N THR A 156 -19.60 -12.21 -12.42
CA THR A 156 -20.26 -12.66 -13.65
C THR A 156 -19.18 -13.13 -14.62
N LEU A 157 -18.94 -14.43 -14.66
CA LEU A 157 -17.92 -15.04 -15.51
C LEU A 157 -18.47 -15.30 -16.91
N MET A 158 -17.70 -14.98 -17.94
CA MET A 158 -18.01 -15.38 -19.32
C MET A 158 -17.26 -16.68 -19.65
N VAL A 159 -17.99 -17.79 -19.66
CA VAL A 159 -17.45 -19.11 -19.96
C VAL A 159 -17.66 -19.44 -21.42
N LYS A 160 -16.60 -19.93 -22.08
CA LYS A 160 -16.59 -20.36 -23.48
C LYS A 160 -16.48 -21.87 -23.54
N ALA A 161 -17.38 -22.50 -24.31
CA ALA A 161 -17.27 -23.88 -24.75
C ALA A 161 -16.81 -23.86 -26.22
N MET A 162 -15.73 -24.59 -26.52
CA MET A 162 -15.13 -24.63 -27.85
C MET A 162 -14.89 -26.07 -28.26
N ASP A 163 -15.35 -26.45 -29.44
CA ASP A 163 -15.07 -27.76 -30.01
C ASP A 163 -13.61 -27.89 -30.48
N SER A 164 -13.23 -29.11 -30.88
CA SER A 164 -11.91 -29.40 -31.46
C SER A 164 -11.98 -29.58 -32.99
N GLY A 165 -13.02 -29.02 -33.63
CA GLY A 165 -13.23 -29.08 -35.07
C GLY A 165 -12.33 -28.15 -35.89
N SER A 166 -12.43 -28.19 -37.21
CA SER A 166 -11.68 -27.32 -38.14
C SER A 166 -12.59 -26.79 -39.25
N PRO A 167 -13.03 -25.52 -39.21
CA PRO A 167 -12.72 -24.51 -38.19
C PRO A 167 -13.41 -24.83 -36.85
N ALA A 168 -12.75 -24.46 -35.74
CA ALA A 168 -13.32 -24.68 -34.42
C ALA A 168 -14.44 -23.67 -34.14
N LEU A 169 -15.61 -24.16 -33.73
CA LEU A 169 -16.74 -23.34 -33.37
C LEU A 169 -16.85 -23.23 -31.84
N PHE A 170 -17.58 -22.22 -31.37
CA PHE A 170 -17.70 -21.95 -29.95
C PHE A 170 -19.01 -21.26 -29.60
N SER A 171 -19.42 -21.43 -28.34
CA SER A 171 -20.48 -20.66 -27.71
C SER A 171 -20.01 -20.10 -26.37
N THR A 172 -20.72 -19.08 -25.88
CA THR A 172 -20.41 -18.44 -24.59
C THR A 172 -21.66 -18.34 -23.71
N ILE A 173 -21.46 -18.40 -22.41
CA ILE A 173 -22.51 -18.24 -21.40
C ILE A 173 -22.01 -17.40 -20.21
N HIS A 174 -22.94 -16.68 -19.58
CA HIS A 174 -22.68 -15.96 -18.33
C HIS A 174 -22.98 -16.87 -17.13
N VAL A 175 -22.00 -16.99 -16.23
CA VAL A 175 -22.10 -17.72 -14.97
C VAL A 175 -22.04 -16.72 -13.83
N HIS A 176 -23.13 -16.63 -13.06
CA HIS A 176 -23.21 -15.72 -11.90
C HIS A 176 -22.79 -16.45 -10.62
N ILE A 177 -21.76 -15.98 -9.94
CA ILE A 177 -21.27 -16.56 -8.70
C ILE A 177 -21.42 -15.52 -7.59
N MET A 178 -22.20 -15.87 -6.57
CA MET A 178 -22.33 -15.07 -5.36
C MET A 178 -21.36 -15.58 -4.29
N VAL A 179 -20.47 -14.71 -3.83
CA VAL A 179 -19.64 -14.95 -2.65
C VAL A 179 -20.46 -14.57 -1.42
N THR A 180 -20.48 -15.43 -0.42
CA THR A 180 -21.25 -15.22 0.83
C THR A 180 -20.37 -15.46 2.04
N MET A 181 -20.71 -14.84 3.18
CA MET A 181 -20.10 -15.19 4.46
C MET A 181 -20.80 -16.43 5.01
N ALA A 182 -20.06 -17.33 5.65
CA ALA A 182 -20.66 -18.45 6.36
C ALA A 182 -21.35 -17.94 7.64
N ASP A 183 -22.50 -18.51 8.00
CA ASP A 183 -23.30 -18.02 9.14
C ASP A 183 -22.55 -18.05 10.47
N ASN A 184 -21.66 -19.05 10.64
CA ASN A 184 -20.81 -19.22 11.83
C ASN A 184 -19.40 -18.63 11.65
N ALA A 185 -19.17 -17.83 10.60
CA ALA A 185 -17.86 -17.21 10.41
C ALA A 185 -17.54 -16.23 11.54
N PRO A 186 -16.30 -16.20 12.04
CA PRO A 186 -15.86 -15.17 12.96
C PRO A 186 -15.96 -13.79 12.29
N PRO A 187 -16.20 -12.72 13.08
CA PRO A 187 -16.14 -11.38 12.53
C PRO A 187 -14.77 -11.10 11.91
N ARG A 188 -14.73 -10.25 10.88
CA ARG A 188 -13.47 -9.82 10.25
C ARG A 188 -13.36 -8.30 10.29
N PHE A 189 -12.30 -7.80 10.92
CA PHE A 189 -11.96 -6.39 10.86
C PHE A 189 -11.43 -6.03 9.47
N ASN A 190 -11.72 -4.79 9.03
CA ASN A 190 -11.19 -4.28 7.75
C ASN A 190 -9.65 -4.22 7.73
N LYS A 191 -9.03 -4.01 8.90
CA LYS A 191 -7.58 -4.04 9.11
C LYS A 191 -7.26 -4.74 10.43
N GLN A 192 -6.14 -5.46 10.50
CA GLN A 192 -5.69 -6.09 11.75
C GLN A 192 -5.09 -5.08 12.75
N GLU A 193 -4.56 -3.97 12.26
CA GLU A 193 -3.97 -2.91 13.06
C GLU A 193 -4.53 -1.54 12.64
N HIS A 194 -4.85 -0.71 13.64
CA HIS A 194 -5.28 0.67 13.47
C HIS A 194 -4.38 1.61 14.25
N ALA A 195 -4.06 2.76 13.63
CA ALA A 195 -3.43 3.88 14.30
C ALA A 195 -4.42 5.04 14.48
N ALA A 196 -4.31 5.71 15.62
CA ALA A 196 -5.01 6.94 15.95
C ALA A 196 -4.05 7.91 16.64
N GLU A 197 -4.29 9.20 16.46
CA GLU A 197 -3.52 10.29 17.07
C GLU A 197 -4.49 11.21 17.80
N ILE A 198 -4.14 11.59 19.03
CA ILE A 198 -4.96 12.47 19.85
C ILE A 198 -4.07 13.38 20.69
N TYR A 199 -4.41 14.66 20.77
CA TYR A 199 -3.72 15.59 21.67
C TYR A 199 -4.12 15.36 23.12
N GLU A 200 -3.18 15.51 24.06
CA GLU A 200 -3.44 15.27 25.48
C GLU A 200 -4.49 16.22 26.10
N ASN A 201 -4.49 17.47 25.65
CA ASN A 201 -5.37 18.51 26.14
C ASN A 201 -6.84 18.39 25.68
N GLN A 202 -7.18 17.33 24.97
CA GLN A 202 -8.55 17.10 24.52
C GLN A 202 -9.48 16.76 25.70
N PRO A 203 -10.73 17.25 25.70
CA PRO A 203 -11.66 16.97 26.78
C PRO A 203 -12.05 15.48 26.81
N ILE A 204 -12.57 15.06 27.97
CA ILE A 204 -13.14 13.72 28.14
C ILE A 204 -14.32 13.53 27.17
N GLY A 205 -14.43 12.34 26.58
CA GLY A 205 -15.44 12.00 25.58
C GLY A 205 -15.04 12.35 24.15
N THR A 206 -13.77 12.72 23.93
CA THR A 206 -13.26 12.99 22.59
C THR A 206 -13.20 11.72 21.77
N TYR A 207 -13.63 11.82 20.52
CA TYR A 207 -13.55 10.74 19.54
C TYR A 207 -12.09 10.41 19.20
N VAL A 208 -11.71 9.13 19.34
CA VAL A 208 -10.37 8.64 19.01
C VAL A 208 -10.38 7.92 17.66
N LYS A 209 -11.21 6.87 17.55
CA LYS A 209 -11.26 6.02 16.36
C LYS A 209 -12.56 5.23 16.28
N HIS A 210 -13.04 5.00 15.07
CA HIS A 210 -14.12 4.06 14.77
C HIS A 210 -13.53 2.75 14.24
N LEU A 211 -13.90 1.64 14.87
CA LEU A 211 -13.54 0.30 14.42
C LEU A 211 -14.71 -0.34 13.69
N GLU A 212 -14.42 -0.88 12.51
CA GLU A 212 -15.39 -1.55 11.68
C GLU A 212 -14.98 -3.01 11.49
N ALA A 213 -15.90 -3.91 11.83
CA ALA A 213 -15.80 -5.32 11.55
C ALA A 213 -17.07 -5.79 10.82
N ARG A 214 -16.89 -6.78 9.95
CA ARG A 214 -17.95 -7.40 9.16
C ARG A 214 -18.33 -8.74 9.77
N SER A 215 -19.62 -8.99 9.84
CA SER A 215 -20.18 -10.28 10.23
C SER A 215 -21.59 -10.42 9.66
N THR A 216 -22.10 -11.65 9.64
CA THR A 216 -23.47 -12.00 9.28
C THR A 216 -24.49 -11.53 10.32
N SER A 217 -24.06 -11.32 11.56
CA SER A 217 -24.90 -10.93 12.70
C SER A 217 -24.37 -9.67 13.39
N SER A 218 -25.18 -9.11 14.30
CA SER A 218 -24.79 -7.94 15.09
C SER A 218 -23.53 -8.21 15.91
N LEU A 219 -22.71 -7.17 16.04
CA LEU A 219 -21.41 -7.24 16.71
C LEU A 219 -21.44 -6.55 18.07
N PHE A 220 -20.67 -7.12 18.98
CA PHE A 220 -20.37 -6.58 20.29
C PHE A 220 -18.86 -6.34 20.40
N PHE A 221 -18.47 -5.09 20.66
CA PHE A 221 -17.07 -4.68 20.78
C PHE A 221 -16.65 -4.47 22.23
N GLU A 222 -15.45 -4.91 22.58
CA GLU A 222 -14.87 -4.76 23.92
C GLU A 222 -13.35 -4.57 23.86
N ILE A 223 -12.79 -3.71 24.72
CA ILE A 223 -11.33 -3.58 24.89
C ILE A 223 -10.90 -4.62 25.93
N ILE A 224 -10.13 -5.62 25.50
CA ILE A 224 -9.74 -6.75 26.34
C ILE A 224 -8.37 -6.57 27.00
N ASP A 225 -7.50 -5.74 26.42
CA ASP A 225 -6.14 -5.51 26.94
C ASP A 225 -5.61 -4.13 26.56
N GLY A 226 -4.57 -3.68 27.25
CA GLY A 226 -3.83 -2.45 26.96
C GLY A 226 -4.45 -1.15 27.46
N ASN A 227 -5.71 -1.21 27.93
CA ASN A 227 -6.43 -0.06 28.51
C ASN A 227 -5.99 0.21 29.95
N LYS A 228 -4.74 0.64 30.13
CA LYS A 228 -4.21 1.04 31.45
C LYS A 228 -5.13 2.08 32.09
N ASP A 229 -5.44 1.91 33.37
CA ASP A 229 -6.26 2.81 34.18
C ASP A 229 -7.67 3.15 33.63
N ASP A 230 -8.16 2.33 32.70
CA ASP A 230 -9.47 2.50 32.05
C ASP A 230 -9.61 3.89 31.39
N MET A 231 -8.57 4.27 30.64
CA MET A 231 -8.45 5.57 29.96
C MET A 231 -9.36 5.71 28.76
N PHE A 232 -9.70 4.60 28.08
CA PHE A 232 -10.53 4.57 26.88
C PHE A 232 -11.81 3.79 27.10
N PHE A 233 -12.88 4.21 26.44
CA PHE A 233 -14.15 3.49 26.37
C PHE A 233 -14.46 3.18 24.91
N ILE A 234 -14.83 1.94 24.62
CA ILE A 234 -15.39 1.55 23.32
C ILE A 234 -16.90 1.38 23.46
N ASN A 235 -17.66 1.97 22.54
CA ASN A 235 -19.07 1.72 22.46
C ASN A 235 -19.31 0.28 21.94
N PRO A 236 -20.00 -0.60 22.70
CA PRO A 236 -20.10 -2.00 22.32
C PRO A 236 -20.93 -2.27 21.06
N SER A 237 -21.84 -1.37 20.68
CA SER A 237 -22.69 -1.56 19.49
C SER A 237 -22.16 -0.85 18.25
N THR A 238 -21.43 0.25 18.41
CA THR A 238 -20.91 1.03 17.28
C THR A 238 -19.42 0.85 17.02
N GLY A 239 -18.63 0.33 17.96
CA GLY A 239 -17.18 0.21 17.79
C GLY A 239 -16.42 1.54 17.83
N VAL A 240 -17.07 2.63 18.26
CA VAL A 240 -16.42 3.94 18.44
C VAL A 240 -15.66 3.97 19.77
N ILE A 241 -14.37 4.29 19.71
CA ILE A 241 -13.50 4.51 20.86
C ILE A 241 -13.48 6.00 21.19
N ILE A 242 -13.71 6.31 22.47
CA ILE A 242 -13.64 7.67 23.05
C ILE A 242 -12.72 7.70 24.26
N THR A 243 -12.24 8.88 24.63
CA THR A 243 -11.51 9.10 25.89
C THR A 243 -12.47 9.09 27.08
N LYS A 244 -12.14 8.32 28.12
CA LYS A 244 -12.90 8.27 29.38
C LYS A 244 -12.29 9.16 30.47
N ARG A 245 -11.00 9.46 30.35
CA ARG A 245 -10.22 10.31 31.26
C ARG A 245 -9.35 11.29 30.46
N GLN A 246 -8.79 12.26 31.16
CA GLN A 246 -7.79 13.17 30.56
C GLN A 246 -6.52 12.39 30.26
N LEU A 247 -5.95 12.68 29.10
CA LEU A 247 -4.68 12.12 28.67
C LEU A 247 -3.55 13.06 29.11
N ASP A 248 -2.37 12.48 29.29
CA ASP A 248 -1.15 13.15 29.74
C ASP A 248 -0.01 12.48 28.97
N TYR A 249 0.67 13.27 28.13
CA TYR A 249 1.73 12.84 27.25
C TYR A 249 2.99 12.47 28.04
N GLU A 250 3.31 13.23 29.09
CA GLU A 250 4.48 13.01 29.96
C GLU A 250 4.39 11.67 30.69
N LEU A 251 3.17 11.24 31.04
CA LEU A 251 2.93 9.97 31.71
C LEU A 251 2.94 8.79 30.73
N ASN A 252 2.19 8.86 29.63
CA ASN A 252 2.09 7.78 28.64
C ASN A 252 1.99 8.33 27.20
N LYS A 253 3.08 8.21 26.44
CA LYS A 253 3.15 8.67 25.04
C LYS A 253 2.30 7.87 24.05
N PHE A 254 1.97 6.62 24.38
CA PHE A 254 1.14 5.76 23.54
C PHE A 254 0.41 4.68 24.33
N TYR A 255 -0.72 4.23 23.78
CA TYR A 255 -1.50 3.11 24.29
C TYR A 255 -1.66 2.06 23.18
N ASN A 256 -1.36 0.80 23.50
CA ASN A 256 -1.56 -0.32 22.59
C ASN A 256 -2.77 -1.13 23.06
N LEU A 257 -3.94 -0.83 22.53
CA LEU A 257 -5.20 -1.44 22.92
C LEU A 257 -5.45 -2.70 22.10
N SER A 258 -5.89 -3.78 22.75
CA SER A 258 -6.40 -4.97 22.05
C SER A 258 -7.92 -4.97 22.14
N VAL A 259 -8.60 -4.93 20.99
CA VAL A 259 -10.05 -4.90 20.89
C VAL A 259 -10.56 -6.22 20.34
N GLU A 260 -11.59 -6.77 20.97
CA GLU A 260 -12.29 -7.99 20.54
C GLU A 260 -13.69 -7.64 20.02
N ALA A 261 -14.03 -8.16 18.84
CA ALA A 261 -15.39 -8.15 18.32
C ALA A 261 -15.98 -9.56 18.45
N THR A 262 -17.16 -9.66 19.04
CA THR A 262 -17.89 -10.91 19.22
C THR A 262 -19.22 -10.84 18.46
N ASN A 263 -19.50 -11.85 17.64
CA ASN A 263 -20.78 -11.95 16.93
C ASN A 263 -21.84 -12.67 17.79
N MET A 264 -23.10 -12.73 17.33
CA MET A 264 -24.17 -13.39 18.08
C MET A 264 -23.99 -14.91 18.22
N ALA A 265 -23.21 -15.54 17.34
CA ALA A 265 -22.85 -16.96 17.42
C ALA A 265 -21.73 -17.25 18.44
N GLY A 266 -21.17 -16.22 19.09
CA GLY A 266 -20.08 -16.34 20.05
C GLY A 266 -18.68 -16.48 19.41
N ALA A 267 -18.57 -16.34 18.09
CA ALA A 267 -17.29 -16.30 17.40
C ALA A 267 -16.63 -14.93 17.60
N LYS A 268 -15.30 -14.95 17.78
CA LYS A 268 -14.51 -13.81 18.23
C LYS A 268 -13.44 -13.47 17.21
N ALA A 269 -13.13 -12.19 17.08
CA ALA A 269 -11.97 -11.71 16.35
C ALA A 269 -11.30 -10.57 17.11
N ARG A 270 -10.00 -10.42 16.94
CA ARG A 270 -9.18 -9.43 17.64
C ARG A 270 -8.49 -8.50 16.68
N CYS A 271 -8.27 -7.27 17.13
CA CYS A 271 -7.59 -6.22 16.39
C CYS A 271 -6.76 -5.36 17.35
N GLY A 272 -5.59 -4.90 16.88
CA GLY A 272 -4.74 -3.97 17.63
C GLY A 272 -5.05 -2.51 17.27
N VAL A 273 -5.11 -1.64 18.27
CA VAL A 273 -5.26 -0.19 18.09
C VAL A 273 -4.16 0.52 18.84
N ILE A 274 -3.28 1.19 18.11
CA ILE A 274 -2.22 2.03 18.66
C ILE A 274 -2.73 3.48 18.68
N VAL A 275 -2.87 4.02 19.88
CA VAL A 275 -3.22 5.43 20.10
C VAL A 275 -1.95 6.18 20.47
N HIS A 276 -1.51 7.07 19.59
CA HIS A 276 -0.41 7.99 19.84
C HIS A 276 -0.95 9.26 20.51
N VAL A 277 -0.39 9.59 21.67
CA VAL A 277 -0.67 10.86 22.33
C VAL A 277 0.27 11.90 21.73
N LEU A 278 -0.30 13.02 21.29
CA LEU A 278 0.45 14.15 20.75
C LEU A 278 0.61 15.20 21.85
N ASP A 279 1.87 15.57 22.06
CA ASP A 279 2.34 16.57 23.01
C ASP A 279 1.75 17.96 22.70
N ARG A 280 1.30 18.64 23.75
CA ARG A 280 0.99 20.05 23.76
C ARG A 280 1.79 20.74 24.85
N ASN A 281 2.38 21.88 24.50
CA ASN A 281 3.11 22.74 25.42
C ASN A 281 2.25 23.23 26.59
N ASP A 282 2.18 22.46 27.67
CA ASP A 282 1.41 22.72 28.87
C ASP A 282 2.27 22.67 30.14
N ASN A 283 3.50 22.17 30.05
CA ASN A 283 4.50 22.31 31.09
C ASN A 283 5.34 23.57 30.86
N ALA A 284 5.52 24.35 31.92
CA ALA A 284 6.41 25.50 31.88
C ALA A 284 7.83 25.08 32.28
N PRO A 285 8.87 25.72 31.73
CA PRO A 285 10.24 25.39 32.10
C PRO A 285 10.55 25.82 33.53
N HIS A 286 11.26 24.97 34.28
CA HIS A 286 11.65 25.22 35.67
C HIS A 286 13.16 25.20 35.86
N PHE A 287 13.70 26.16 36.59
CA PHE A 287 15.13 26.20 36.91
C PHE A 287 15.53 25.08 37.87
N THR A 288 16.71 24.50 37.66
CA THR A 288 17.26 23.47 38.57
C THR A 288 17.75 24.06 39.89
N GLN A 289 18.16 25.33 39.89
CA GLN A 289 18.67 26.08 41.02
C GLN A 289 18.04 27.47 41.05
N ALA A 290 17.78 28.00 42.25
CA ALA A 290 17.23 29.35 42.42
C ALA A 290 18.30 30.45 42.34
N VAL A 291 19.56 30.12 42.67
CA VAL A 291 20.69 31.05 42.71
C VAL A 291 21.88 30.46 41.98
N TYR A 292 22.52 31.27 41.14
CA TYR A 292 23.71 30.96 40.37
C TYR A 292 24.79 32.00 40.64
N SER A 293 25.94 31.57 41.15
CA SER A 293 27.06 32.45 41.48
C SER A 293 28.26 32.17 40.57
N GLY A 294 28.89 33.22 40.05
CA GLY A 294 30.13 33.11 39.29
C GLY A 294 31.05 34.31 39.45
N SER A 295 32.26 34.18 38.93
CA SER A 295 33.31 35.19 38.97
C SER A 295 33.92 35.40 37.60
N VAL A 296 34.32 36.62 37.30
CA VAL A 296 35.07 36.99 36.09
C VAL A 296 36.13 38.03 36.44
N SER A 297 37.30 37.97 35.80
CA SER A 297 38.35 38.98 36.00
C SER A 297 38.06 40.23 35.17
N GLU A 298 38.34 41.41 35.71
CA GLU A 298 38.21 42.65 34.93
C GLU A 298 39.19 42.72 33.75
N ALA A 299 40.34 42.04 33.86
CA ALA A 299 41.29 41.88 32.77
C ALA A 299 40.80 40.93 31.66
N ALA A 300 39.61 40.33 31.81
CA ALA A 300 39.05 39.41 30.83
C ALA A 300 38.62 40.17 29.56
N ALA A 301 39.04 39.66 28.40
CA ALA A 301 38.65 40.21 27.12
C ALA A 301 37.13 40.10 26.88
N ILE A 302 36.61 40.93 25.97
CA ILE A 302 35.21 40.84 25.51
C ILE A 302 34.97 39.43 24.94
N GLY A 303 33.87 38.81 25.34
CA GLY A 303 33.49 37.44 24.97
C GLY A 303 33.97 36.37 25.94
N SER A 304 34.63 36.75 27.03
CA SER A 304 35.08 35.80 28.06
C SER A 304 33.89 35.18 28.80
N LEU A 305 33.99 33.89 29.12
CA LEU A 305 32.98 33.16 29.89
C LEU A 305 33.09 33.50 31.38
N VAL A 306 31.94 33.69 32.03
CA VAL A 306 31.88 33.78 33.49
C VAL A 306 32.13 32.39 34.06
N LEU A 307 32.98 32.27 35.08
CA LEU A 307 33.37 30.99 35.65
C LEU A 307 32.73 30.77 37.02
N THR A 308 32.43 29.53 37.35
CA THR A 308 32.01 29.07 38.69
C THR A 308 33.23 28.87 39.60
N ASN A 309 32.99 28.60 40.88
CA ASN A 309 34.03 28.30 41.87
C ASN A 309 34.92 27.10 41.50
N THR A 310 34.46 26.23 40.59
CA THR A 310 35.21 25.07 40.07
C THR A 310 35.90 25.36 38.74
N SER A 311 36.03 26.63 38.35
CA SER A 311 36.62 27.07 37.08
C SER A 311 35.91 26.55 35.82
N ALA A 312 34.66 26.09 35.95
CA ALA A 312 33.80 25.71 34.83
C ALA A 312 32.93 26.90 34.40
N PRO A 313 32.52 27.02 33.13
CA PRO A 313 31.64 28.10 32.70
C PRO A 313 30.32 28.10 33.47
N LEU A 314 29.86 29.28 33.89
CA LEU A 314 28.57 29.48 34.53
C LEU A 314 27.47 29.32 33.48
N VAL A 315 26.73 28.23 33.61
CA VAL A 315 25.61 27.88 32.74
C VAL A 315 24.35 27.82 33.57
N ILE A 316 23.37 28.64 33.21
CA ILE A 316 22.04 28.59 33.80
C ILE A 316 21.32 27.39 33.23
N THR A 317 20.81 26.51 34.09
CA THR A 317 20.11 25.30 33.65
C THR A 317 18.66 25.29 34.11
N ALA A 318 17.78 24.95 33.18
CA ALA A 318 16.38 24.69 33.43
C ALA A 318 15.97 23.36 32.78
N ARG A 319 14.83 22.82 33.21
CA ARG A 319 14.22 21.60 32.68
C ARG A 319 12.79 21.90 32.28
N ASP A 320 12.42 21.37 31.14
CA ASP A 320 11.04 21.28 30.65
C ASP A 320 10.67 19.80 30.54
N LEU A 321 9.41 19.45 30.82
CA LEU A 321 8.92 18.08 30.74
C LEU A 321 8.35 17.74 29.36
N ASP A 322 8.02 18.76 28.57
CA ASP A 322 7.53 18.60 27.20
C ASP A 322 8.62 18.02 26.28
N SER A 323 8.30 17.78 25.01
CA SER A 323 9.19 17.21 24.00
C SER A 323 9.43 18.13 22.79
N GLU A 324 10.53 17.85 22.09
CA GLU A 324 10.94 18.57 20.87
C GLU A 324 11.03 20.10 21.03
N LEU A 325 10.27 20.86 20.24
CA LEU A 325 10.27 22.33 20.26
C LEU A 325 9.62 22.89 21.51
N ASN A 326 8.69 22.15 22.13
CA ASN A 326 8.03 22.53 23.36
C ASN A 326 9.03 22.49 24.53
N ALA A 327 9.99 21.54 24.50
CA ALA A 327 11.06 21.46 25.49
C ALA A 327 12.25 22.42 25.24
N LEU A 328 12.27 23.12 24.09
CA LEU A 328 13.45 23.88 23.69
C LEU A 328 13.51 25.23 24.39
N LEU A 329 14.50 25.38 25.25
CA LEU A 329 14.62 26.52 26.16
C LEU A 329 15.26 27.74 25.50
N SER A 330 14.77 28.91 25.90
CA SER A 330 15.25 30.23 25.53
C SER A 330 15.46 31.08 26.78
N TYR A 331 16.72 31.38 27.09
CA TYR A 331 17.11 32.18 28.25
C TYR A 331 17.22 33.68 27.91
N ASP A 332 16.80 34.54 28.83
CA ASP A 332 16.89 35.99 28.70
C ASP A 332 17.16 36.68 30.06
N ILE A 333 17.99 37.72 30.05
CA ILE A 333 18.33 38.51 31.26
C ILE A 333 17.24 39.57 31.46
N MET A 334 16.62 39.72 32.62
CA MET A 334 15.50 40.65 32.75
C MET A 334 15.95 42.13 32.80
N GLU A 335 17.04 42.43 33.49
CA GLU A 335 17.47 43.79 33.79
C GLU A 335 18.32 44.43 32.67
N ALA A 336 18.04 45.70 32.36
CA ALA A 336 18.69 46.41 31.26
C ALA A 336 20.16 46.79 31.51
N LEU A 337 20.58 46.96 32.76
CA LEU A 337 21.96 47.31 33.12
C LEU A 337 22.93 46.12 32.88
N PRO A 338 22.71 44.94 33.50
CA PRO A 338 23.51 43.74 33.24
C PRO A 338 23.54 43.34 31.76
N ARG A 339 22.44 43.50 31.01
CA ARG A 339 22.40 43.25 29.55
C ARG A 339 23.45 44.03 28.74
N LYS A 340 23.97 45.15 29.25
CA LYS A 340 25.04 45.92 28.59
C LYS A 340 26.42 45.26 28.77
N PHE A 341 26.64 44.63 29.92
CA PHE A 341 27.93 44.04 30.29
C PHE A 341 28.00 42.55 29.98
N PHE A 342 26.87 41.85 30.06
CA PHE A 342 26.77 40.40 29.91
C PHE A 342 25.72 40.02 28.87
N HIS A 343 26.01 38.95 28.14
CA HIS A 343 25.09 38.29 27.22
C HIS A 343 24.94 36.83 27.62
N ILE A 344 23.69 36.40 27.76
CA ILE A 344 23.37 34.98 27.93
C ILE A 344 23.09 34.38 26.55
N ASP A 345 23.76 33.27 26.24
CA ASP A 345 23.40 32.48 25.07
C ASP A 345 22.01 31.88 25.29
N SER A 346 21.06 32.26 24.43
CA SER A 346 19.66 31.88 24.57
C SER A 346 19.45 30.37 24.48
N SER A 347 20.34 29.62 23.85
CA SER A 347 20.22 28.17 23.66
C SER A 347 20.99 27.36 24.70
N THR A 348 22.18 27.81 25.08
CA THR A 348 23.06 27.05 25.99
C THR A 348 22.96 27.50 27.44
N GLY A 349 22.45 28.70 27.71
CA GLY A 349 22.40 29.28 29.06
C GLY A 349 23.76 29.78 29.57
N ALA A 350 24.81 29.78 28.75
CA ALA A 350 26.14 30.26 29.12
C ALA A 350 26.23 31.79 29.11
N ILE A 351 26.86 32.36 30.14
CA ILE A 351 27.01 33.82 30.29
C ILE A 351 28.40 34.27 29.82
N ARG A 352 28.44 35.29 28.96
CA ARG A 352 29.66 35.88 28.40
C ARG A 352 29.71 37.38 28.63
N THR A 353 30.90 37.95 28.75
CA THR A 353 31.10 39.40 28.79
C THR A 353 30.95 40.00 27.39
N VAL A 354 30.33 41.17 27.28
CA VAL A 354 30.16 41.93 26.02
C VAL A 354 30.89 43.27 26.08
N MET A 355 31.15 43.76 27.29
CA MET A 355 31.84 45.01 27.55
C MET A 355 32.99 44.75 28.51
N THR A 356 34.00 45.63 28.49
CA THR A 356 35.06 45.64 29.49
C THR A 356 34.46 45.91 30.87
N LEU A 357 34.93 45.18 31.86
CA LEU A 357 34.54 45.34 33.25
C LEU A 357 35.60 46.17 33.96
N ASP A 358 35.17 46.91 34.98
CA ASP A 358 36.01 47.76 35.83
C ASP A 358 35.54 47.50 37.26
N HIS A 359 36.40 46.86 38.05
CA HIS A 359 36.10 46.45 39.42
C HIS A 359 35.91 47.66 40.35
N GLU A 360 36.69 48.73 40.15
CA GLU A 360 36.62 49.96 40.94
C GLU A 360 35.32 50.71 40.68
N GLN A 361 34.71 50.52 39.51
CA GLN A 361 33.38 51.06 39.19
C GLN A 361 32.26 50.17 39.73
N ILE A 362 32.26 48.87 39.40
CA ILE A 362 31.23 47.91 39.79
C ILE A 362 31.87 46.55 40.10
N SER A 363 31.98 46.21 41.38
CA SER A 363 32.57 44.95 41.83
C SER A 363 31.61 43.76 41.81
N GLU A 364 30.29 43.99 41.81
CA GLU A 364 29.29 42.92 41.87
C GLU A 364 28.04 43.24 41.04
N PHE A 365 27.58 42.25 40.27
CA PHE A 365 26.35 42.33 39.49
C PHE A 365 25.32 41.33 40.01
N HIS A 366 24.13 41.84 40.32
CA HIS A 366 22.95 41.05 40.69
C HIS A 366 21.86 41.23 39.65
N PHE A 367 21.36 40.14 39.09
CA PHE A 367 20.28 40.18 38.10
C PHE A 367 19.51 38.88 38.05
N HIS A 368 18.36 38.91 37.37
CA HIS A 368 17.47 37.79 37.24
C HIS A 368 17.44 37.30 35.80
N VAL A 369 17.44 35.99 35.65
CA VAL A 369 17.27 35.31 34.36
C VAL A 369 15.89 34.68 34.32
N LYS A 370 15.20 34.89 33.21
CA LYS A 370 13.94 34.23 32.88
C LYS A 370 14.19 33.21 31.77
N VAL A 371 13.56 32.05 31.88
CA VAL A 371 13.57 31.03 30.83
C VAL A 371 12.16 30.88 30.28
N SER A 372 12.09 30.72 28.97
CA SER A 372 10.85 30.48 28.25
C SER A 372 11.10 29.38 27.24
N ASP A 373 10.11 28.54 27.00
CA ASP A 373 10.18 27.57 25.91
C ASP A 373 10.10 28.26 24.53
N LEU A 374 10.12 27.46 23.48
CA LEU A 374 9.82 27.86 22.10
C LEU A 374 8.54 27.19 21.59
N GLY A 375 7.74 26.64 22.50
CA GLY A 375 6.46 26.03 22.23
C GLY A 375 5.38 27.04 21.80
N LYS A 376 4.24 26.52 21.36
CA LYS A 376 3.06 27.32 21.00
C LYS A 376 1.82 26.80 21.74
N PRO A 377 1.25 27.57 22.69
CA PRO A 377 1.67 28.90 23.16
C PRO A 377 3.00 28.86 23.89
N ARG A 378 3.74 29.97 23.89
CA ARG A 378 5.03 30.05 24.58
C ARG A 378 4.78 30.15 26.09
N LEU A 379 5.28 29.20 26.87
CA LEU A 379 5.25 29.28 28.33
C LEU A 379 6.59 29.79 28.86
N SER A 380 6.55 30.30 30.08
CA SER A 380 7.73 30.85 30.74
C SER A 380 7.75 30.41 32.18
N SER A 381 8.95 30.30 32.73
CA SER A 381 9.13 29.94 34.13
C SER A 381 8.33 30.86 35.06
N GLU A 382 7.64 30.26 36.01
CA GLU A 382 6.90 30.98 37.06
C GLU A 382 7.87 31.75 37.96
N THR A 383 9.02 31.14 38.25
CA THR A 383 10.10 31.71 39.06
C THR A 383 11.22 32.24 38.18
N VAL A 384 11.94 33.24 38.69
CA VAL A 384 13.18 33.76 38.09
C VAL A 384 14.39 33.23 38.84
N ALA A 385 15.50 32.98 38.12
CA ALA A 385 16.77 32.58 38.74
C ALA A 385 17.61 33.82 39.06
N LYS A 386 18.09 33.93 40.30
CA LYS A 386 19.02 35.00 40.70
C LYS A 386 20.43 34.65 40.26
N VAL A 387 21.10 35.56 39.58
CA VAL A 387 22.49 35.43 39.15
C VAL A 387 23.34 36.48 39.85
N GLU A 388 24.41 36.03 40.48
CA GLU A 388 25.38 36.85 41.22
C GLU A 388 26.75 36.70 40.55
N ILE A 389 27.28 37.80 40.01
CA ILE A 389 28.59 37.82 39.34
C ILE A 389 29.53 38.75 40.10
N SER A 390 30.60 38.20 40.66
CA SER A 390 31.69 38.97 41.27
C SER A 390 32.77 39.28 40.23
N VAL A 391 33.11 40.55 40.06
CA VAL A 391 34.28 40.96 39.29
C VAL A 391 35.51 40.81 40.19
N THR A 392 36.55 40.14 39.70
CA THR A 392 37.80 39.98 40.44
C THR A 392 38.78 41.08 40.04
N ASP A 393 39.20 41.82 41.07
CA ASP A 393 40.17 42.93 41.04
C ASP A 393 41.54 42.48 40.51
N VAL A 394 42.08 43.27 39.61
CA VAL A 394 43.45 43.23 39.10
C VAL A 394 44.05 44.62 39.32
N ASN A 395 45.07 44.71 40.17
CA ASN A 395 45.75 45.96 40.51
C ASN A 395 46.28 46.73 39.28
N ASP A 396 45.44 47.60 38.72
CA ASP A 396 45.70 48.43 37.55
C ASP A 396 45.75 49.94 37.90
N CYS A 397 45.32 50.28 39.11
CA CYS A 397 45.34 51.62 39.67
C CYS A 397 46.65 51.92 40.43
N ALA A 398 47.42 52.90 39.94
CA ALA A 398 48.63 53.34 40.63
C ALA A 398 48.30 54.05 41.97
N PRO A 399 49.12 53.89 43.02
CA PRO A 399 48.92 54.59 44.28
C PRO A 399 49.02 56.10 44.07
N ARG A 400 48.01 56.85 44.52
CA ARG A 400 47.98 58.32 44.41
C ARG A 400 48.20 58.95 45.78
N PHE A 401 49.07 59.95 45.83
CA PHE A 401 49.21 60.79 47.02
C PHE A 401 47.88 61.47 47.36
N VAL A 402 47.50 61.45 48.64
CA VAL A 402 46.26 62.04 49.15
C VAL A 402 46.24 63.56 48.92
N HIS A 403 47.42 64.19 48.95
CA HIS A 403 47.60 65.60 48.69
C HIS A 403 48.62 65.84 47.58
N SER A 404 48.40 66.87 46.77
CA SER A 404 49.35 67.31 45.74
C SER A 404 50.59 67.99 46.33
N VAL A 405 50.51 68.45 47.58
CA VAL A 405 51.59 69.11 48.31
C VAL A 405 51.50 68.74 49.79
N TYR A 406 52.63 68.33 50.38
CA TYR A 406 52.77 68.11 51.82
C TYR A 406 53.75 69.15 52.39
N ASN A 407 53.24 70.15 53.11
CA ASN A 407 54.09 71.14 53.79
C ASN A 407 54.40 70.66 55.20
N THR A 408 55.69 70.59 55.53
CA THR A 408 56.17 70.30 56.88
C THR A 408 57.18 71.36 57.32
N THR A 409 57.11 71.80 58.57
CA THR A 409 58.07 72.74 59.15
C THR A 409 58.97 71.99 60.12
N LEU A 410 60.25 71.91 59.78
CA LEU A 410 61.27 71.26 60.60
C LEU A 410 61.86 72.31 61.56
N LEU A 411 61.57 72.17 62.85
CA LEU A 411 62.21 72.99 63.89
C LEU A 411 63.59 72.39 64.16
N LEU A 412 64.63 73.11 63.71
CA LEU A 412 66.01 72.82 64.09
C LEU A 412 66.27 73.34 65.52
N PRO A 413 67.06 72.62 66.33
CA PRO A 413 67.37 72.97 67.72
C PRO A 413 68.17 74.26 67.87
#